data_AF-A0A8T4GCL6-F1
#
_entry.id   AF-A0A8T4GCL6-F1
#
_cell.length_a   1.000
_cell.length_b   1.000
_cell.length_c   1.000
_cell.angle_alpha   90.00
_cell.angle_beta   90.00
_cell.angle_gamma   90.00
#
_symmetry.space_group_name_H-M   'P 1'
#
loop_
_entity.id
_entity.type
_entity.pdbx_description
1 polymer ?
#
loop_
_entity_poly.entity_id
_entity_poly.type
_entity_poly.pdbx_seq_one_letter_code
_entity_poly.pdbx_strand_id
1 'polypeptide(L)' 'MKIPKLDIRELFTSAVVVVVIIALLQYFGGLLVTAPGQIDPTGLAIIGILFVLISALIAIITANTSLPTPDWATGSDE' A
#
# COMPACT_ATOMS: atom_id res chain seq x y z
N MET A 1 -10.04 -21.18 9.00
CA MET A 1 -9.43 -19.89 8.63
C MET A 1 -8.75 -20.09 7.28
N LYS A 2 -9.20 -19.36 6.24
CA LYS A 2 -8.58 -19.41 4.91
C LYS A 2 -7.39 -18.44 4.89
N ILE A 3 -6.22 -18.92 4.53
CA ILE A 3 -5.04 -18.07 4.35
C ILE A 3 -4.94 -17.77 2.86
N PRO A 4 -5.09 -16.50 2.43
CA PRO A 4 -4.95 -16.14 1.02
C PRO A 4 -3.53 -16.42 0.53
N LYS A 5 -3.40 -16.88 -0.71
CA LYS A 5 -2.09 -16.91 -1.38
C LYS A 5 -1.75 -15.47 -1.76
N LEU A 6 -0.86 -14.86 -0.99
CA LEU A 6 -0.30 -13.56 -1.32
C LEU A 6 0.84 -13.76 -2.32
N ASP A 7 0.78 -13.09 -3.47
CA ASP A 7 1.95 -12.93 -4.31
C ASP A 7 2.87 -11.90 -3.63
N ILE A 8 3.86 -12.43 -2.91
CA ILE A 8 4.82 -11.63 -2.15
C ILE A 8 5.58 -10.67 -3.08
N ARG A 9 5.88 -11.08 -4.31
CA ARG A 9 6.62 -10.25 -5.26
C ARG A 9 5.79 -9.05 -5.70
N GLU A 10 4.52 -9.27 -6.02
CA GLU A 10 3.60 -8.20 -6.41
C GLU A 10 3.32 -7.24 -5.25
N LEU A 11 3.16 -7.77 -4.03
CA LEU A 11 2.96 -6.98 -2.82
C LEU A 11 4.16 -6.07 -2.52
N PHE A 12 5.38 -6.60 -2.57
CA PHE A 12 6.58 -5.78 -2.37
C PHE A 12 6.80 -4.78 -3.50
N THR A 13 6.51 -5.15 -4.75
CA THR A 13 6.59 -4.22 -5.89
C THR A 13 5.64 -3.04 -5.68
N SER A 14 4.39 -3.32 -5.29
CA SER A 14 3.40 -2.29 -4.97
C SER A 14 3.85 -1.41 -3.80
N ALA A 15 4.40 -2.00 -2.75
CA ALA A 15 4.93 -1.26 -1.59
C ALA A 15 6.05 -0.29 -2.00
N VAL A 16 6.98 -0.73 -2.86
CA VAL A 16 8.05 0.10 -3.39
C VAL A 16 7.48 1.27 -4.20
N VAL A 17 6.50 1.02 -5.07
CA VAL A 17 5.84 2.06 -5.86
C VAL A 17 5.21 3.12 -4.95
N VAL A 18 4.48 2.70 -3.92
CA VAL A 18 3.86 3.61 -2.94
C VAL A 18 4.92 4.45 -2.22
N VAL A 19 5.99 3.82 -1.75
CA VAL A 19 7.10 4.53 -1.07
C VAL A 19 7.77 5.54 -2.00
N VAL A 20 8.01 5.18 -3.27
CA VAL A 20 8.62 6.08 -4.26
C VAL A 20 7.71 7.28 -4.55
N ILE A 21 6.41 7.05 -4.73
CA ILE A 21 5.44 8.14 -4.95
C ILE A 21 5.45 9.10 -3.77
N ILE A 22 5.42 8.58 -2.54
CA ILE A 22 5.45 9.42 -1.35
C ILE A 22 6.77 10.16 -1.26
N ALA A 23 7.91 9.49 -1.51
CA ALA A 23 9.21 10.14 -1.51
C ALA A 23 9.29 11.32 -2.50
N LEU A 24 8.73 11.16 -3.70
CA LEU A 24 8.61 12.24 -4.68
C LEU A 24 7.73 13.38 -4.17
N LEU A 25 6.60 13.07 -3.53
CA LEU A 25 5.72 14.08 -2.92
C LEU A 25 6.40 14.81 -1.75
N GLN A 26 7.21 14.14 -0.94
CA GLN A 26 8.01 14.79 0.10
C GLN A 26 9.03 15.74 -0.55
N TYR A 27 9.76 15.24 -1.55
CA TYR A 27 10.82 15.98 -2.22
C TYR A 27 10.31 17.25 -2.94
N PHE A 28 9.23 17.15 -3.72
CA PHE A 28 8.72 18.27 -4.51
C PHE A 28 7.63 19.09 -3.82
N GLY A 29 6.80 18.46 -2.98
CA GLY A 29 5.60 19.06 -2.41
C GLY A 29 5.72 19.45 -0.94
N GLY A 30 6.83 19.14 -0.27
CA GLY A 30 6.99 19.36 1.18
C GLY A 30 6.02 18.50 2.01
N LEU A 31 5.43 17.45 1.43
CA LEU A 31 4.46 16.59 2.11
C LEU A 31 5.15 15.90 3.30
N LEU A 32 4.63 16.04 4.52
CA LEU A 32 5.18 15.43 5.74
C LEU A 32 6.64 15.82 6.06
N VAL A 33 7.20 16.85 5.42
CA VAL A 33 8.55 17.38 5.67
C VAL A 33 8.52 18.90 5.80
N THR A 34 9.52 19.48 6.44
CA THR A 34 9.51 20.92 6.78
C THR A 34 9.95 21.84 5.65
N ALA A 35 10.71 21.34 4.67
CA ALA A 35 11.18 22.12 3.53
C ALA A 35 11.19 21.30 2.24
N PRO A 36 11.01 21.94 1.06
CA PRO A 36 11.20 21.29 -0.23
C PRO A 36 12.63 20.75 -0.40
N GLY A 37 12.78 19.63 -1.10
CA GLY A 37 14.06 18.94 -1.30
C GLY A 37 14.47 18.04 -0.12
N GLN A 38 13.69 17.99 0.96
CA GLN A 38 13.89 17.05 2.06
C GLN A 38 13.16 15.73 1.81
N ILE A 39 13.73 14.66 2.34
CA ILE A 39 13.13 13.33 2.38
C ILE A 39 13.29 12.81 3.80
N ASP A 40 12.21 12.26 4.38
CA ASP A 40 12.25 11.53 5.65
C ASP A 40 12.29 10.01 5.38
N PRO A 41 13.49 9.40 5.37
CA PRO A 41 13.63 7.97 5.12
C PRO A 41 12.99 7.11 6.23
N THR A 42 12.90 7.63 7.45
CA THR A 42 12.30 6.89 8.58
C THR A 42 10.80 6.77 8.39
N GLY A 43 10.12 7.89 8.08
CA GLY A 43 8.70 7.89 7.75
C GLY A 43 8.38 7.04 6.53
N LEU A 44 9.21 7.09 5.49
CA LEU A 44 9.05 6.24 4.30
C LEU A 44 9.15 4.74 4.61
N ALA A 45 10.10 4.34 5.46
CA ALA A 45 10.23 2.95 5.89
C ALA A 45 9.00 2.48 6.69
N ILE A 46 8.50 3.32 7.61
CA ILE A 46 7.29 3.04 8.39
C ILE A 46 6.10 2.84 7.45
N ILE A 47 5.91 3.73 6.48
CA ILE A 47 4.82 3.64 5.50
C ILE A 47 4.91 2.35 4.69
N GLY A 48 6.09 1.98 4.21
CA GLY A 48 6.30 0.74 3.46
C GLY A 48 5.91 -0.50 4.27
N ILE A 49 6.31 -0.56 5.55
CA ILE A 49 5.95 -1.67 6.45
C ILE A 49 4.44 -1.70 6.71
N LEU A 50 3.84 -0.55 7.03
CA LEU A 50 2.40 -0.46 7.28
C LEU A 50 1.60 -0.86 6.05
N PHE A 51 2.01 -0.46 4.85
CA PHE A 51 1.36 -0.84 3.60
C PHE A 51 1.32 -2.37 3.44
N VAL A 52 2.43 -3.05 3.66
CA VAL A 52 2.51 -4.52 3.57
C VAL A 52 1.62 -5.18 4.62
N LEU A 53 1.68 -4.73 5.88
CA LEU A 53 0.89 -5.29 6.98
C LEU A 53 -0.61 -5.10 6.75
N ILE A 54 -1.04 -3.90 6.36
CA ILE A 54 -2.44 -3.58 6.10
C ILE A 54 -2.94 -4.37 4.90
N SER A 55 -2.15 -4.49 3.82
CA SER A 55 -2.53 -5.27 2.64
C SER A 55 -2.72 -6.76 2.98
N ALA A 56 -1.80 -7.34 3.77
CA ALA A 56 -1.93 -8.72 4.23
C ALA A 56 -3.16 -8.90 5.13
N LEU A 57 -3.43 -7.95 6.03
CA LEU A 57 -4.60 -7.97 6.90
C LEU A 57 -5.89 -7.90 6.09
N ILE A 58 -5.98 -6.98 5.12
CA ILE A 58 -7.13 -6.86 4.21
C ILE A 58 -7.34 -8.18 3.46
N ALA A 59 -6.28 -8.76 2.91
CA ALA A 59 -6.38 -10.04 2.21
C ALA A 59 -6.94 -11.16 3.11
N ILE A 60 -6.49 -11.24 4.36
CA ILE A 60 -6.99 -12.23 5.33
C ILE A 60 -8.47 -11.96 5.63
N ILE A 61 -8.85 -10.70 5.88
CA ILE A 61 -10.24 -10.33 6.16
C ILE A 61 -11.12 -10.70 4.96
N THR A 62 -10.76 -10.28 3.75
CA THR A 62 -11.50 -10.60 2.51
C THR A 62 -11.59 -12.11 2.27
N ALA A 63 -10.54 -12.88 2.56
CA ALA A 63 -10.58 -14.34 2.40
C ALA A 63 -11.50 -15.05 3.41
N ASN A 64 -11.77 -14.43 4.57
CA ASN A 64 -12.54 -15.02 5.66
C ASN A 64 -13.91 -14.35 5.87
N THR A 65 -14.23 -13.29 5.15
CA THR A 65 -15.50 -12.57 5.26
C THR A 65 -16.17 -12.47 3.89
N SER A 66 -17.50 -12.58 3.87
CA SER A 66 -18.30 -12.31 2.67
C SER A 66 -18.53 -10.80 2.50
N LEU A 67 -17.52 -9.98 2.81
CA LEU A 67 -17.63 -8.53 2.60
C LEU A 67 -17.90 -8.30 1.12
N PRO A 68 -19.01 -7.64 0.75
CA PRO A 68 -19.31 -7.34 -0.64
C PRO A 68 -18.14 -6.53 -1.16
N THR A 69 -17.36 -7.13 -2.05
CA THR A 69 -16.29 -6.45 -2.76
C THR A 69 -16.99 -5.43 -3.63
N PRO A 70 -16.84 -4.12 -3.37
CA PRO A 70 -17.67 -3.14 -4.05
C PRO A 70 -17.36 -3.16 -5.55
N ASP A 71 -18.40 -3.03 -6.38
CA ASP A 71 -18.35 -3.30 -7.82
C ASP A 71 -17.28 -2.51 -8.59
N TRP A 72 -16.82 -1.38 -8.05
CA TRP A 72 -15.70 -0.59 -8.59
C TRP A 72 -14.33 -1.30 -8.51
N ALA A 73 -14.19 -2.33 -7.66
CA ALA A 73 -12.97 -3.11 -7.48
C ALA A 73 -12.95 -4.43 -8.28
N THR A 74 -14.12 -4.89 -8.75
CA THR A 74 -14.27 -6.15 -9.49
C THR A 74 -14.79 -5.94 -10.91
N GLY A 75 -14.63 -4.73 -11.46
CA GLY A 75 -15.09 -4.36 -12.80
C GLY A 75 -14.77 -5.48 -13.81
N SER A 76 -15.78 -6.29 -14.09
CA SER A 76 -15.81 -7.12 -15.27
C SER A 76 -16.15 -6.17 -16.40
N ASP A 77 -15.19 -5.94 -17.28
CA ASP A 77 -15.47 -5.38 -18.59
C ASP A 77 -16.48 -6.31 -19.30
N GLU A 78 -17.76 -5.99 -19.18
CA GLU A 78 -18.72 -6.17 -20.28
C GLU A 78 -18.74 -4.90 -21.12
#